data_AF-A0A310S717-F1
#
_entry.id   AF-A0A310S717-F1
#
_cell.length_a   1.000
_cell.length_b   1.000
_cell.length_c   1.000
_cell.angle_alpha   90.00
_cell.angle_beta   90.00
_cell.angle_gamma   90.00
#
_symmetry.space_group_name_H-M   'P 1'
#
loop_
_entity.id
_entity.type
_entity.pdbx_description
1 polymer ?
#
loop_
_entity_poly.entity_id
_entity_poly.type
_entity_poly.pdbx_seq_one_letter_code
_entity_poly.pdbx_strand_id
1 'polypeptide(L)' 'MKTMNMNENCVAELIPVDYAVNALIVTAWAVATKRVQMQYRRSTIYNYHSSWDTDITSRQYMKLVIKYGKQVPSLRSV' A
#
# COMPACT_ATOMS: atom_id res chain seq x y z
N MET A 1 24.15 -0.48 -4.27
CA MET A 1 23.20 0.55 -3.80
C MET A 1 22.10 0.66 -4.86
N LYS A 2 20.84 0.35 -4.52
CA LYS A 2 19.71 0.57 -5.43
C LYS A 2 19.23 2.00 -5.25
N THR A 3 19.02 2.73 -6.35
CA THR A 3 18.53 4.11 -6.33
C THR A 3 17.09 4.16 -6.84
N MET A 4 16.29 5.04 -6.26
CA MET A 4 14.91 5.30 -6.68
C MET A 4 14.86 6.74 -7.21
N ASN A 5 14.61 6.90 -8.51
CA ASN A 5 14.39 8.21 -9.11
C ASN A 5 12.91 8.58 -8.97
N MET A 6 12.62 9.53 -8.09
CA MET A 6 11.27 9.98 -7.78
C MET A 6 11.24 11.51 -7.70
N ASN A 7 10.17 12.13 -8.20
CA ASN A 7 9.92 13.55 -7.96
C ASN A 7 9.57 13.74 -6.48
N GLU A 8 10.48 14.37 -5.76
CA GLU A 8 10.40 14.53 -4.32
C GLU A 8 9.22 15.41 -3.86
N ASN A 9 8.66 16.24 -4.74
CA ASN A 9 7.54 17.13 -4.43
C ASN A 9 6.18 16.50 -4.70
N CYS A 10 6.13 15.32 -5.33
CA CYS A 10 4.89 14.58 -5.49
C CYS A 10 4.43 13.98 -4.16
N VAL A 11 3.11 14.01 -3.93
CA VAL A 11 2.46 13.31 -2.81
C VAL A 11 2.82 11.83 -2.87
N ALA A 12 3.23 11.28 -1.74
CA ALA A 12 3.54 9.89 -1.55
C ALA A 12 2.27 9.16 -1.08
N GLU A 13 1.67 8.38 -1.97
CA GLU A 13 0.60 7.44 -1.63
C GLU A 13 1.18 6.28 -0.81
N LEU A 14 0.91 6.30 0.49
CA LEU A 14 1.45 5.32 1.44
C LEU A 14 0.30 4.58 2.14
N ILE A 15 0.41 3.26 2.19
CA ILE A 15 -0.51 2.41 2.94
C ILE A 15 0.30 1.45 3.79
N PRO A 16 0.04 1.35 5.12
CA PRO A 16 0.62 0.32 5.95
C PRO A 16 0.37 -1.07 5.37
N VAL A 17 1.41 -1.91 5.30
CA VAL A 17 1.34 -3.21 4.63
C VAL A 17 0.28 -4.13 5.24
N ASP A 18 0.09 -4.08 6.56
CA ASP A 18 -0.92 -4.88 7.26
C ASP A 18 -2.34 -4.60 6.76
N TYR A 19 -2.65 -3.34 6.44
CA TYR A 19 -3.95 -2.99 5.87
C TYR A 19 -4.10 -3.46 4.42
N ALA A 20 -3.04 -3.40 3.62
CA ALA A 20 -3.04 -3.97 2.26
C ALA A 20 -3.26 -5.49 2.28
N VAL A 21 -2.63 -6.20 3.23
CA VAL A 21 -2.82 -7.65 3.42
C VAL A 21 -4.26 -7.94 3.85
N ASN A 22 -4.82 -7.19 4.80
CA ASN A 22 -6.21 -7.34 5.21
C ASN A 22 -7.19 -7.12 4.05
N ALA A 23 -6.96 -6.08 3.24
CA ALA A 23 -7.77 -5.82 2.05
C ALA A 23 -7.70 -6.99 1.04
N LEU A 24 -6.52 -7.58 0.84
CA LEU A 24 -6.33 -8.73 -0.04
C LEU A 24 -7.11 -9.96 0.47
N ILE A 25 -7.04 -10.26 1.77
CA ILE A 25 -7.76 -11.40 2.37
C ILE A 25 -9.27 -11.22 2.21
N VAL A 26 -9.79 -10.03 2.53
CA VAL A 26 -11.22 -9.73 2.46
C VAL A 26 -11.75 -9.80 1.02
N THR A 27 -11.00 -9.27 0.06
CA THR A 27 -11.40 -9.33 -1.36
C THR A 27 -11.40 -10.76 -1.89
N ALA A 28 -10.42 -11.58 -1.52
CA ALA A 28 -10.39 -13.00 -1.87
C ALA A 28 -11.58 -13.76 -1.28
N TRP A 29 -11.88 -13.54 0.01
CA TRP A 29 -13.05 -14.13 0.67
C TRP A 29 -14.35 -13.69 -0.01
N ALA A 30 -14.50 -12.40 -0.33
CA ALA A 30 -15.69 -11.88 -1.01
C ALA A 30 -15.89 -12.50 -2.40
N VAL A 31 -14.81 -12.73 -3.15
CA VAL A 31 -14.87 -13.43 -4.44
C VAL A 31 -15.30 -14.90 -4.26
N ALA A 32 -14.75 -15.59 -3.26
CA ALA A 32 -15.08 -17.00 -3.01
C ALA A 32 -16.51 -17.21 -2.49
N THR A 33 -17.04 -16.25 -1.73
CA THR A 33 -18.36 -16.36 -1.07
C THR A 33 -19.52 -15.77 -1.88
N LYS A 34 -19.26 -14.83 -2.80
CA LYS A 34 -20.28 -14.33 -3.73
C LYS A 34 -20.63 -15.38 -4.79
N ARG A 35 -21.50 -16.33 -4.42
CA ARG A 35 -22.03 -17.39 -5.30
C ARG A 35 -22.96 -16.93 -6.43
N VAL A 36 -23.34 -15.64 -6.52
CA VAL A 36 -24.55 -15.22 -7.27
C VAL A 36 -24.33 -14.33 -8.51
N GLN A 37 -23.12 -13.90 -8.86
CA GLN A 37 -22.92 -13.12 -10.11
C GLN A 37 -22.41 -13.95 -11.30
N MET A 38 -22.78 -15.23 -11.36
CA MET A 38 -22.51 -16.10 -12.51
C MET A 38 -23.28 -15.69 -13.79
N GLN A 39 -24.15 -14.68 -13.74
CA GLN A 39 -24.88 -14.21 -14.93
C GLN A 39 -24.14 -13.12 -15.74
N TYR A 40 -23.13 -12.44 -15.20
CA TYR A 40 -22.36 -11.46 -15.99
C TYR A 40 -20.85 -11.59 -15.73
N ARG A 41 -20.13 -12.03 -16.76
CA ARG A 41 -18.72 -12.45 -16.84
C ARG A 41 -17.67 -11.36 -16.57
N ARG A 42 -17.79 -10.54 -15.53
CA ARG A 42 -16.80 -9.50 -15.23
C ARG A 42 -16.25 -9.64 -13.82
N SER A 43 -14.97 -10.03 -13.73
CA SER A 43 -14.22 -10.01 -12.49
C SER A 43 -14.32 -8.62 -11.84
N THR A 44 -14.72 -8.56 -10.58
CA THR A 44 -14.75 -7.30 -9.83
C THR A 44 -13.32 -6.84 -9.57
N ILE A 45 -12.98 -5.64 -10.01
CA ILE A 45 -11.69 -5.00 -9.73
C ILE A 45 -11.86 -4.15 -8.48
N TYR A 46 -11.04 -4.41 -7.46
CA TYR A 46 -11.01 -3.65 -6.22
C TYR A 46 -9.76 -2.76 -6.22
N ASN A 47 -9.96 -1.45 -6.34
CA ASN A 47 -8.87 -0.48 -6.17
C ASN A 47 -8.72 -0.18 -4.67
N TYR A 48 -7.51 -0.36 -4.15
CA TYR A 48 -7.17 -0.03 -2.76
C TYR A 48 -6.07 1.04 -2.78
N HIS A 49 -6.43 2.24 -2.35
CA HIS A 49 -5.54 3.40 -2.30
C HIS A 49 -5.63 4.04 -0.91
N SER A 50 -4.71 4.94 -0.58
CA SER A 50 -4.80 5.67 0.68
C SER A 50 -5.95 6.69 0.58
N SER A 51 -6.88 6.69 1.54
CA SER A 51 -8.04 7.59 1.55
C SER A 51 -7.88 8.77 2.50
N TRP A 52 -6.66 9.02 2.95
CA TRP A 52 -6.36 10.02 3.97
C TRP A 52 -5.97 11.32 3.25
N ASP A 53 -6.53 12.46 3.65
CA ASP A 53 -6.09 13.79 3.18
C ASP A 53 -4.72 14.11 3.80
N THR A 54 -3.67 13.43 3.33
CA THR A 54 -2.30 13.65 3.78
C THR A 54 -1.46 14.17 2.63
N ASP A 55 -0.93 15.37 2.79
CA ASP A 55 0.00 15.98 1.83
C ASP A 55 1.45 15.51 2.02
N ILE A 56 1.67 14.29 2.51
CA ILE A 56 3.03 13.79 2.72
C ILE A 56 3.68 13.61 1.36
N THR A 57 4.64 14.47 1.06
CA THR A 57 5.46 14.35 -0.13
C THR A 57 6.51 13.27 0.03
N SER A 58 6.97 12.75 -1.09
CA SER A 58 8.13 11.86 -1.22
C SER A 58 9.36 12.35 -0.45
N ARG A 59 9.63 13.67 -0.49
CA ARG A 59 10.69 14.33 0.28
C ARG A 59 10.48 14.20 1.79
N GLN A 60 9.28 14.49 2.28
CA GLN A 60 8.95 14.41 3.70
C GLN A 60 9.05 12.97 4.19
N TYR A 61 8.50 12.01 3.43
CA TYR A 61 8.62 10.60 3.73
C TYR A 61 10.09 10.17 3.86
N MET A 62 10.95 10.52 2.88
CA MET A 62 12.36 10.13 2.94
C MET A 62 13.08 10.71 4.16
N LYS A 63 12.78 11.96 4.54
CA LYS A 63 13.32 12.56 5.78
C LYS A 63 12.90 11.77 7.02
N LEU A 64 11.64 11.33 7.09
CA LEU A 64 11.14 10.51 8.20
C LEU A 64 11.82 9.14 8.23
N VAL A 65 11.99 8.49 7.08
CA VAL A 65 12.69 7.20 6.97
C VAL A 65 14.15 7.32 7.40
N ILE A 66 14.86 8.38 6.99
CA ILE A 66 16.25 8.58 7.42
C ILE A 66 16.34 8.83 8.94
N LYS A 67 15.40 9.62 9.49
CA LYS A 67 15.38 9.97 10.91
C LYS A 67 15.02 8.79 11.81
N TYR A 68 14.01 8.01 11.43
CA TYR A 68 13.40 6.99 12.29
C TYR A 68 13.64 5.55 11.83
N GLY A 69 13.96 5.32 10.55
CA GLY A 69 14.05 3.98 9.96
C GLY A 69 15.18 3.09 10.50
N LYS A 70 16.09 3.64 11.32
CA LYS A 70 17.13 2.89 12.03
C LYS A 70 16.85 2.68 13.52
N GLN A 71 15.75 3.22 14.06
CA GLN A 71 15.44 3.10 15.48
C GLN A 71 15.09 1.68 15.89
N VAL A 72 14.52 0.91 14.97
CA VAL A 72 14.24 -0.51 15.15
C VAL A 72 15.04 -1.27 14.10
N PRO A 73 15.84 -2.27 14.49
CA PRO A 73 16.54 -3.11 13.53
C PRO A 73 15.52 -3.83 12.65
N SER A 74 15.77 -3.88 11.35
CA SER A 74 14.97 -4.74 10.49
C SER A 74 15.18 -6.18 10.93
N LEU A 75 14.09 -6.94 11.13
CA LEU A 75 14.13 -8.35 11.51
C LEU A 75 14.96 -9.20 10.53
N ARG A 76 15.11 -8.72 9.29
CA ARG A 76 16.10 -9.21 8.31
C ARG A 76 16.71 -8.01 7.58
N SER A 77 18.03 -7.89 7.62
CA SER A 77 18.80 -7.05 6.70
C SER A 77 19.42 -7.98 5.67
N VAL A 78 18.99 -7.89 4.42
CA VAL A 78 19.68 -8.50 3.27
C VAL A 78 20.69 -7.53 2.69
#